data_AF-A0A3D0JEG5-F1
#
_entry.id   AF-A0A3D0JEG5-F1
#
_cell.length_a   1.000
_cell.length_b   1.000
_cell.length_c   1.000
_cell.angle_alpha   90.00
_cell.angle_beta   90.00
_cell.angle_gamma   90.00
#
_symmetry.space_group_name_H-M   'P 1'
#
loop_
_entity.id
_entity.type
_entity.pdbx_description
1 polymer ?
#
loop_
_entity_poly.entity_id
_entity_poly.type
_entity_poly.pdbx_seq_one_letter_code
_entity_poly.pdbx_strand_id
1 'polypeptide(L)'
;MNYISIKEYAVKLGVTERQVRNYCADGLLYGATKVGRSWMIPEEAVLVKSRNIESFINNDKPKILKEVKFERIPFIFFSEMFNHYSDMKNDVKILFDIANKYVEGDFLVAQKLAFDLYVSTDDNYIRAECLMLLSYIAIFMNSLDDWKRFTKLLKELKVTSNTGERLKELSLASIDLFVFKINDIPDWIKNGEFSLIPQSSFPFARITFFLYHAISGSDKENLPFFNLLYNEALFDDIPSLTVYFAMSMSIKCKTLNKLDDSVRHLKTAVDIAIKYGWYASLAVFRRSIGKILDKELKKRGNVHYLKVKELSETFESGWNSVYGDYISDNPVLTLSDIEGDVAKMFVDGSSCKEIANYLDMSVGSIKNIMSKIYKKLGIKNHKELKELYSHFFVR
;
A
#
# COMPACT_ATOMS: atom_id res chain seq x y z
N MET A 1 14.19 27.48 -1.26
CA MET A 1 15.08 26.31 -1.14
C MET A 1 16.48 26.81 -1.42
N ASN A 2 17.41 26.69 -0.48
CA ASN A 2 18.79 27.14 -0.66
C ASN A 2 19.59 26.07 -1.40
N TYR A 3 20.42 26.51 -2.33
CA TYR A 3 21.31 25.64 -3.10
C TYR A 3 22.75 26.00 -2.80
N ILE A 4 23.58 24.97 -2.64
CA ILE A 4 25.02 25.07 -2.48
C ILE A 4 25.73 24.43 -3.67
N SER A 5 26.94 24.90 -3.92
CA SER A 5 27.79 24.42 -5.00
C SER A 5 28.37 23.04 -4.69
N ILE A 6 28.86 22.34 -5.73
CA ILE A 6 29.65 21.11 -5.60
C ILE A 6 30.78 21.27 -4.58
N LYS A 7 31.45 22.42 -4.57
CA LYS A 7 32.60 22.68 -3.70
C LYS A 7 32.17 22.77 -2.23
N GLU A 8 31.11 23.51 -1.94
CA GLU A 8 30.57 23.63 -0.58
C GLU A 8 30.03 22.29 -0.08
N TYR A 9 29.34 21.54 -0.93
CA TYR A 9 28.84 20.21 -0.59
C TYR A 9 29.98 19.19 -0.38
N ALA A 10 31.07 19.30 -1.15
CA ALA A 10 32.28 18.48 -0.98
C ALA A 10 32.97 18.73 0.37
N VAL A 11 33.08 19.99 0.79
CA VAL A 11 33.59 20.38 2.11
C VAL A 11 32.67 19.84 3.23
N LYS A 12 31.35 19.98 3.07
CA LYS A 12 30.34 19.48 4.03
C LYS A 12 30.47 17.97 4.27
N LEU A 13 30.78 17.19 3.24
CA LEU A 13 30.90 15.73 3.31
C LEU A 13 32.33 15.19 3.50
N GLY A 14 33.36 16.05 3.44
CA GLY A 14 34.76 15.63 3.49
C GLY A 14 35.19 14.76 2.30
N VAL A 15 34.64 14.99 1.11
CA VAL A 15 34.91 14.23 -0.13
C VAL A 15 35.47 15.15 -1.23
N THR A 16 35.93 14.57 -2.34
CA THR A 16 36.41 15.37 -3.49
C THR A 16 35.26 15.94 -4.33
N GLU A 17 35.45 17.09 -4.96
CA GLU A 17 34.47 17.67 -5.91
C GLU A 17 34.10 16.70 -7.05
N ARG A 18 35.06 15.87 -7.48
CA ARG A 18 34.84 14.83 -8.49
C ARG A 18 33.83 13.79 -8.01
N GLN A 19 33.92 13.35 -6.76
CA GLN A 19 32.95 12.42 -6.18
C GLN A 19 31.56 13.03 -6.10
N VAL A 20 31.46 14.30 -5.69
CA VAL A 20 30.16 15.01 -5.66
C VAL A 20 29.56 15.17 -7.06
N ARG A 21 30.37 15.47 -8.09
CA ARG A 21 29.88 15.49 -9.49
C ARG A 21 29.36 14.14 -9.95
N ASN A 22 30.05 13.06 -9.59
CA ASN A 22 29.56 11.71 -9.88
C ASN A 22 28.25 11.47 -9.13
N TYR A 23 28.14 11.82 -7.85
CA TYR A 23 26.88 11.70 -7.10
C TYR A 23 25.73 12.47 -7.75
N CYS A 24 25.96 13.67 -8.26
CA CYS A 24 24.94 14.41 -9.00
C CYS A 24 24.58 13.74 -10.34
N ALA A 25 25.58 13.27 -11.10
CA ALA A 25 25.38 12.62 -12.39
C ALA A 25 24.67 11.26 -12.26
N ASP A 26 24.98 10.53 -11.20
CA ASP A 26 24.44 9.21 -10.85
C ASP A 26 23.08 9.32 -10.14
N GLY A 27 22.54 10.53 -9.95
CA GLY A 27 21.25 10.76 -9.30
C GLY A 27 21.26 10.51 -7.78
N LEU A 28 22.43 10.41 -7.16
CA LEU A 28 22.62 10.08 -5.74
C LEU A 28 22.45 11.28 -4.80
N LEU A 29 22.13 12.47 -5.33
CA LEU A 29 21.84 13.68 -4.56
C LEU A 29 20.48 14.25 -4.98
N TYR A 30 19.46 13.99 -4.17
CA TYR A 30 18.09 14.39 -4.48
C TYR A 30 17.96 15.92 -4.59
N GLY A 31 17.22 16.37 -5.60
CA GLY A 31 17.05 17.79 -5.92
C GLY A 31 18.29 18.47 -6.52
N ALA A 32 19.39 17.73 -6.74
CA ALA A 32 20.51 18.24 -7.50
C ALA A 32 20.11 18.44 -8.96
N THR A 33 20.25 19.66 -9.47
CA THR A 33 19.87 20.01 -10.84
C THR A 33 21.04 20.64 -11.57
N LYS A 34 21.14 20.35 -12.87
CA LYS A 34 22.19 20.90 -13.72
C LYS A 34 21.72 22.19 -14.35
N VAL A 35 22.32 23.31 -13.95
CA VAL A 35 22.06 24.64 -14.51
C VAL A 35 23.27 25.07 -15.31
N GLY A 36 23.15 25.04 -16.64
CA GLY A 36 24.26 25.30 -17.56
C GLY A 36 25.37 24.25 -17.43
N ARG A 37 26.57 24.68 -17.01
CA ARG A 37 27.74 23.79 -16.80
C ARG A 37 27.95 23.36 -15.34
N SER A 38 27.11 23.83 -14.42
CA SER A 38 27.28 23.63 -12.98
C SER A 38 26.11 22.84 -12.39
N TRP A 39 26.39 22.06 -11.35
CA TRP A 39 25.36 21.41 -10.55
C TRP A 39 25.00 22.29 -9.35
N MET A 40 23.70 22.44 -9.13
CA MET A 40 23.10 23.11 -7.97
C MET A 40 22.56 22.03 -7.05
N ILE A 41 23.08 21.94 -5.83
CA ILE A 41 22.73 20.89 -4.87
C ILE A 41 21.94 21.53 -3.73
N PRO A 42 20.74 21.06 -3.37
CA PRO A 42 20.04 21.58 -2.21
C PRO A 42 20.90 21.48 -0.95
N GLU A 43 20.89 22.50 -0.11
CA GLU A 43 21.69 22.53 1.12
C GLU A 43 21.41 21.31 2.03
N GLU A 44 20.14 20.88 2.05
CA GLU A 44 19.63 19.72 2.80
C GLU A 44 19.80 18.38 2.07
N ALA A 45 20.42 18.35 0.88
CA ALA A 45 20.55 17.13 0.10
C ALA A 45 21.32 16.06 0.90
N VAL A 46 20.82 14.83 0.90
CA VAL A 46 21.43 13.67 1.56
C VAL A 46 22.03 12.76 0.50
N LEU A 47 23.28 12.35 0.70
CA LEU A 47 23.98 11.45 -0.20
C LEU A 47 23.39 10.03 -0.15
N VAL A 48 22.84 9.59 -1.27
CA VAL A 48 22.36 8.23 -1.52
C VAL A 48 23.58 7.36 -1.87
N LYS A 49 24.29 6.80 -0.87
CA LYS A 49 25.37 5.81 -1.15
C LYS A 49 24.78 4.54 -1.79
N SER A 50 25.15 4.25 -3.04
CA SER A 50 24.70 3.07 -3.81
C SER A 50 25.44 1.77 -3.51
N ARG A 51 26.54 1.79 -2.73
CA ARG A 51 27.34 0.57 -2.46
C ARG A 51 26.54 -0.56 -1.79
N ASN A 52 25.51 -0.23 -1.02
CA ASN A 52 24.68 -1.24 -0.35
C ASN A 52 23.60 -1.80 -1.27
N ILE A 53 23.03 -1.01 -2.19
CA ILE A 53 21.95 -1.43 -3.09
C ILE A 53 22.46 -2.47 -4.10
N GLU A 54 23.58 -2.20 -4.78
CA GLU A 54 24.16 -3.17 -5.71
C GLU A 54 24.65 -4.43 -5.00
N SER A 55 25.21 -4.30 -3.79
CA SER A 55 25.63 -5.46 -2.99
C SER A 55 24.44 -6.29 -2.51
N PHE A 56 23.32 -5.64 -2.16
CA PHE A 56 22.06 -6.26 -1.81
C PHE A 56 21.53 -7.01 -3.04
N ILE A 57 21.39 -6.31 -4.18
CA ILE A 57 20.92 -6.86 -5.46
C ILE A 57 21.76 -8.08 -5.88
N ASN A 58 23.09 -8.01 -5.76
CA ASN A 58 24.02 -9.04 -6.22
C ASN A 58 24.32 -10.17 -5.20
N ASN A 59 24.09 -9.99 -3.89
CA ASN A 59 24.46 -10.98 -2.86
C ASN A 59 23.30 -11.56 -2.01
N ASP A 60 22.01 -11.29 -2.27
CA ASP A 60 20.95 -11.98 -1.52
C ASP A 60 20.83 -13.45 -1.92
N LYS A 61 21.63 -14.27 -1.24
CA LYS A 61 21.12 -15.54 -0.75
C LYS A 61 20.35 -15.24 0.54
N PRO A 62 19.21 -15.91 0.81
CA PRO A 62 18.50 -15.75 2.07
C PRO A 62 19.49 -15.98 3.23
N LYS A 63 19.79 -14.91 3.97
CA LYS A 63 20.70 -15.00 5.12
C LYS A 63 20.03 -15.93 6.14
N ILE A 64 20.73 -16.99 6.57
CA ILE A 64 20.25 -17.86 7.65
C ILE A 64 20.42 -17.09 8.94
N LEU A 65 19.30 -16.64 9.51
CA LEU A 65 19.31 -15.79 10.69
C LEU A 65 18.80 -16.59 11.88
N LYS A 66 19.57 -16.51 12.98
CA LYS A 66 19.28 -17.20 14.23
C LYS A 66 18.00 -16.65 14.86
N GLU A 67 17.37 -17.53 15.63
CA GLU A 67 16.00 -17.46 16.15
C GLU A 67 15.58 -16.10 16.74
N VAL A 68 14.31 -15.75 16.51
CA VAL A 68 13.77 -14.39 16.68
C VAL A 68 12.70 -14.35 17.75
N LYS A 69 12.81 -13.39 18.66
CA LYS A 69 11.71 -13.00 19.53
C LYS A 69 10.96 -11.83 18.89
N PHE A 70 9.76 -12.09 18.37
CA PHE A 70 8.88 -11.10 17.78
C PHE A 70 7.95 -10.51 18.85
N GLU A 71 8.15 -9.25 19.24
CA GLU A 71 7.31 -8.54 20.22
C GLU A 71 7.13 -7.03 19.89
N ARG A 72 6.93 -6.64 18.61
CA ARG A 72 6.79 -5.20 18.23
C ARG A 72 5.79 -4.92 17.08
N ILE A 73 5.40 -3.64 16.96
CA ILE A 73 4.27 -3.09 16.17
C ILE A 73 4.67 -2.73 14.74
N PRO A 74 3.95 -3.18 13.69
CA PRO A 74 4.26 -2.80 12.30
C PRO A 74 4.12 -1.30 12.01
N PHE A 75 5.15 -0.71 11.41
CA PHE A 75 5.38 0.75 11.42
C PHE A 75 4.67 1.53 10.32
N ILE A 76 4.35 0.90 9.18
CA ILE A 76 3.85 1.61 8.00
C ILE A 76 2.48 2.29 8.22
N PHE A 77 1.76 1.94 9.28
CA PHE A 77 0.45 2.49 9.62
C PHE A 77 0.46 3.46 10.80
N PHE A 78 1.61 3.82 11.38
CA PHE A 78 1.67 4.63 12.60
C PHE A 78 2.76 5.70 12.56
N SER A 79 2.56 6.71 11.71
CA SER A 79 3.36 7.93 11.70
C SER A 79 3.21 8.74 13.00
N GLU A 80 2.25 8.45 13.87
CA GLU A 80 1.99 9.25 15.08
C GLU A 80 2.89 8.94 16.27
N MET A 81 3.78 7.95 16.16
CA MET A 81 4.77 7.70 17.20
C MET A 81 5.78 8.86 17.37
N PHE A 82 5.61 9.99 16.68
CA PHE A 82 6.36 11.24 16.87
C PHE A 82 6.53 11.63 18.35
N ASN A 83 5.48 11.50 19.16
CA ASN A 83 5.52 11.87 20.58
C ASN A 83 6.43 10.97 21.43
N HIS A 84 6.76 9.79 20.93
CA HIS A 84 7.68 8.83 21.56
C HIS A 84 8.98 8.68 20.79
N TYR A 85 9.23 9.51 19.77
CA TYR A 85 10.39 9.39 18.90
C TYR A 85 11.69 9.44 19.71
N SER A 86 11.80 10.33 20.70
CA SER A 86 13.00 10.45 21.55
C SER A 86 13.38 9.12 22.21
N ASP A 87 12.37 8.35 22.63
CA ASP A 87 12.51 7.18 23.50
C ASP A 87 12.75 5.89 22.68
N MET A 88 12.63 5.96 21.36
CA MET A 88 12.87 4.83 20.47
C MET A 88 14.34 4.45 20.37
N LYS A 89 14.59 3.14 20.25
CA LYS A 89 15.89 2.60 19.84
C LYS A 89 16.25 3.09 18.43
N ASN A 90 17.54 3.18 18.13
CA ASN A 90 18.04 3.75 16.87
C ASN A 90 17.43 3.07 15.62
N ASP A 91 17.43 1.75 15.57
CA ASP A 91 16.88 1.02 14.41
C ASP A 91 15.37 1.26 14.24
N VAL A 92 14.64 1.46 15.34
CA VAL A 92 13.20 1.76 15.34
C VAL A 92 12.94 3.19 14.83
N LYS A 93 13.81 4.15 15.17
CA LYS A 93 13.77 5.50 14.61
C LYS A 93 13.95 5.47 13.10
N ILE A 94 14.92 4.67 12.62
CA ILE A 94 15.17 4.54 11.18
C ILE A 94 13.96 3.89 10.48
N LEU A 95 13.32 2.87 11.06
CA LEU A 95 12.05 2.31 10.53
C LEU A 95 10.95 3.38 10.42
N PHE A 96 10.79 4.18 11.45
CA PHE A 96 9.83 5.27 11.46
C PHE A 96 10.14 6.31 10.37
N ASP A 97 11.40 6.68 10.19
CA ASP A 97 11.84 7.60 9.14
C ASP A 97 11.59 7.03 7.73
N ILE A 98 11.80 5.71 7.54
CA ILE A 98 11.45 5.02 6.28
C ILE A 98 9.94 5.14 6.01
N ALA A 99 9.11 4.83 7.01
CA ALA A 99 7.66 4.90 6.87
C ALA A 99 7.18 6.33 6.54
N ASN A 100 7.76 7.35 7.18
CA ASN A 100 7.47 8.75 6.88
C ASN A 100 7.85 9.12 5.45
N LYS A 101 9.05 8.75 4.99
CA LYS A 101 9.49 9.00 3.60
C LYS A 101 8.59 8.31 2.59
N TYR A 102 8.13 7.10 2.90
CA TYR A 102 7.16 6.40 2.06
C TYR A 102 5.82 7.17 1.96
N VAL A 103 5.22 7.61 3.07
CA VAL A 103 3.92 8.31 3.03
C VAL A 103 4.03 9.72 2.40
N GLU A 104 5.19 10.36 2.52
CA GLU A 104 5.53 11.62 1.83
C GLU A 104 5.66 11.44 0.30
N GLY A 105 5.89 10.22 -0.17
CA GLY A 105 6.15 9.88 -1.57
C GLY A 105 7.62 9.94 -1.99
N ASP A 106 8.56 10.06 -1.04
CA ASP A 106 10.00 10.01 -1.30
C ASP A 106 10.51 8.56 -1.30
N PHE A 107 10.07 7.81 -2.32
CA PHE A 107 10.30 6.37 -2.43
C PHE A 107 11.78 6.01 -2.57
N LEU A 108 12.59 6.86 -3.20
CA LEU A 108 14.02 6.64 -3.36
C LEU A 108 14.76 6.69 -2.02
N VAL A 109 14.47 7.71 -1.21
CA VAL A 109 15.07 7.83 0.13
C VAL A 109 14.55 6.71 1.03
N ALA A 110 13.25 6.43 1.02
CA ALA A 110 12.66 5.35 1.79
C ALA A 110 13.30 3.99 1.45
N GLN A 111 13.46 3.69 0.15
CA GLN A 111 14.06 2.44 -0.32
C GLN A 111 15.49 2.29 0.19
N LYS A 112 16.30 3.35 0.05
CA LYS A 112 17.69 3.31 0.49
C LYS A 112 17.79 3.09 2.00
N LEU A 113 17.04 3.85 2.80
CA LEU A 113 17.05 3.71 4.25
C LEU A 113 16.63 2.29 4.66
N ALA A 114 15.62 1.72 4.00
CA ALA A 114 15.17 0.36 4.25
C ALA A 114 16.23 -0.70 3.93
N PHE A 115 16.96 -0.54 2.81
CA PHE A 115 18.09 -1.42 2.48
C PHE A 115 19.23 -1.31 3.48
N ASP A 116 19.66 -0.08 3.79
CA ASP A 116 20.75 0.17 4.74
C ASP A 116 20.41 -0.47 6.10
N LEU A 117 19.19 -0.26 6.57
CA LEU A 117 18.72 -0.83 7.84
C LEU A 117 18.61 -2.36 7.78
N TYR A 118 18.05 -2.93 6.70
CA TYR A 118 17.93 -4.38 6.54
C TYR A 118 19.30 -5.07 6.59
N VAL A 119 20.31 -4.46 5.97
CA VAL A 119 21.68 -4.99 5.94
C VAL A 119 22.37 -4.85 7.29
N SER A 120 22.16 -3.73 7.99
CA SER A 120 22.86 -3.42 9.24
C SER A 120 22.24 -4.02 10.50
N THR A 121 20.93 -4.25 10.51
CA THR A 121 20.24 -4.74 11.71
C THR A 121 20.35 -6.26 11.84
N ASP A 122 20.55 -6.76 13.05
CA ASP A 122 20.43 -8.18 13.38
C ASP A 122 19.03 -8.54 13.92
N ASP A 123 18.13 -7.55 14.02
CA ASP A 123 16.76 -7.74 14.49
C ASP A 123 15.86 -8.19 13.33
N ASN A 124 15.43 -9.46 13.37
CA ASN A 124 14.60 -10.02 12.31
C ASN A 124 13.18 -9.44 12.26
N TYR A 125 12.68 -8.84 13.34
CA TYR A 125 11.45 -8.07 13.29
C TYR A 125 11.64 -6.84 12.39
N ILE A 126 12.74 -6.11 12.60
CA ILE A 126 13.08 -4.94 11.78
C ILE A 126 13.34 -5.34 10.33
N ARG A 127 13.95 -6.51 10.08
CA ARG A 127 14.10 -7.03 8.72
C ARG A 127 12.77 -7.35 8.06
N ALA A 128 11.81 -7.94 8.77
CA ALA A 128 10.48 -8.20 8.23
C ALA A 128 9.76 -6.90 7.86
N GLU A 129 9.83 -5.88 8.73
CA GLU A 129 9.27 -4.54 8.45
C GLU A 129 9.95 -3.87 7.25
N CYS A 130 11.29 -3.94 7.15
CA CYS A 130 12.01 -3.44 5.99
C CYS A 130 11.54 -4.12 4.70
N LEU A 131 11.41 -5.46 4.69
CA LEU A 131 10.94 -6.19 3.51
C LEU A 131 9.49 -5.85 3.16
N MET A 132 8.62 -5.63 4.15
CA MET A 132 7.25 -5.17 3.92
C MET A 132 7.24 -3.77 3.28
N LEU A 133 7.95 -2.80 3.86
CA LEU A 133 8.09 -1.44 3.32
C LEU A 133 8.70 -1.45 1.92
N LEU A 134 9.77 -2.21 1.71
CA LEU A 134 10.41 -2.39 0.40
C LEU A 134 9.44 -2.99 -0.62
N SER A 135 8.57 -3.91 -0.22
CA SER A 135 7.52 -4.46 -1.10
C SER A 135 6.53 -3.38 -1.54
N TYR A 136 6.07 -2.53 -0.62
CA TYR A 136 5.20 -1.41 -0.99
C TYR A 136 5.90 -0.39 -1.88
N ILE A 137 7.16 -0.06 -1.58
CA ILE A 137 7.98 0.85 -2.38
C ILE A 137 8.20 0.29 -3.79
N ALA A 138 8.45 -1.02 -3.93
CA ALA A 138 8.65 -1.66 -5.23
C ALA A 138 7.45 -1.46 -6.19
N ILE A 139 6.22 -1.38 -5.65
CA ILE A 139 5.03 -1.06 -6.44
C ILE A 139 5.11 0.36 -7.00
N PHE A 140 5.42 1.36 -6.16
CA PHE A 140 5.60 2.74 -6.65
C PHE A 140 6.80 2.89 -7.57
N MET A 141 7.84 2.07 -7.41
CA MET A 141 9.02 2.07 -8.27
C MET A 141 8.80 1.27 -9.57
N ASN A 142 7.63 0.67 -9.78
CA ASN A 142 7.31 -0.20 -10.91
C ASN A 142 8.35 -1.33 -11.12
N SER A 143 8.80 -1.93 -10.02
CA SER A 143 9.81 -3.00 -10.03
C SER A 143 9.18 -4.33 -9.60
N LEU A 144 8.71 -5.11 -10.57
CA LEU A 144 8.10 -6.42 -10.33
C LEU A 144 9.10 -7.42 -9.73
N ASP A 145 10.34 -7.41 -10.21
CA ASP A 145 11.39 -8.32 -9.73
C ASP A 145 11.73 -8.05 -8.26
N ASP A 146 11.85 -6.78 -7.88
CA ASP A 146 12.07 -6.39 -6.48
C ASP A 146 10.88 -6.78 -5.60
N TRP A 147 9.66 -6.54 -6.06
CA TRP A 147 8.45 -6.95 -5.32
C TRP A 147 8.42 -8.46 -5.08
N LYS A 148 8.67 -9.27 -6.13
CA LYS A 148 8.74 -10.75 -6.04
C LYS A 148 9.86 -11.19 -5.09
N ARG A 149 11.01 -10.52 -5.15
CA ARG A 149 12.16 -10.81 -4.30
C ARG A 149 11.86 -10.52 -2.82
N PHE A 150 11.34 -9.34 -2.49
CA PHE A 150 11.09 -8.96 -1.10
C PHE A 150 9.99 -9.78 -0.46
N THR A 151 8.90 -10.03 -1.19
CA THR A 151 7.81 -10.90 -0.71
C THR A 151 8.29 -12.34 -0.52
N LYS A 152 9.14 -12.86 -1.40
CA LYS A 152 9.78 -14.18 -1.23
C LYS A 152 10.67 -14.22 0.02
N LEU A 153 11.56 -13.24 0.18
CA LEU A 153 12.43 -13.15 1.36
C LEU A 153 11.61 -13.07 2.65
N LEU A 154 10.52 -12.30 2.65
CA LEU A 154 9.62 -12.17 3.80
C LEU A 154 8.95 -13.51 4.14
N LYS A 155 8.49 -14.25 3.13
CA LYS A 155 7.93 -15.61 3.30
C LYS A 155 8.94 -16.59 3.88
N GLU A 156 10.18 -16.53 3.41
CA GLU A 156 11.28 -17.42 3.82
C GLU A 156 11.89 -17.08 5.19
N LEU A 157 11.50 -15.96 5.82
CA LEU A 157 11.90 -15.64 7.19
C LEU A 157 11.39 -16.72 8.15
N LYS A 158 12.32 -17.34 8.87
CA LYS A 158 12.01 -18.33 9.91
C LYS A 158 11.63 -17.63 11.21
N VAL A 159 10.45 -17.99 11.74
CA VAL A 159 9.93 -17.47 13.01
C VAL A 159 9.69 -18.63 13.97
N THR A 160 10.03 -18.45 15.24
CA THR A 160 10.01 -19.54 16.24
C THR A 160 8.85 -19.43 17.24
N SER A 161 8.07 -18.36 17.18
CA SER A 161 6.90 -18.16 18.04
C SER A 161 5.62 -18.05 17.21
N ASN A 162 4.53 -18.59 17.75
CA ASN A 162 3.21 -18.47 17.11
C ASN A 162 2.81 -17.02 16.89
N THR A 163 3.08 -16.15 17.87
CA THR A 163 2.84 -14.70 17.76
C THR A 163 3.66 -14.07 16.62
N GLY A 164 4.94 -14.42 16.50
CA GLY A 164 5.76 -13.92 15.41
C GLY A 164 5.31 -14.43 14.04
N GLU A 165 4.88 -15.68 13.94
CA GLU A 165 4.33 -16.22 12.70
C GLU A 165 3.05 -15.47 12.30
N ARG A 166 2.16 -15.17 13.26
CA ARG A 166 0.98 -14.33 13.03
C ARG A 166 1.32 -12.92 12.56
N LEU A 167 2.37 -12.29 13.09
CA LEU A 167 2.83 -10.98 12.63
C LEU A 167 3.43 -11.01 11.22
N LYS A 168 4.16 -12.08 10.88
CA LYS A 168 4.65 -12.31 9.51
C LYS A 168 3.49 -12.54 8.54
N GLU A 169 2.54 -13.38 8.90
CA GLU A 169 1.30 -13.62 8.17
C GLU A 169 0.52 -12.31 7.94
N LEU A 170 0.41 -11.46 8.97
CA LEU A 170 -0.24 -10.16 8.88
C LEU A 170 0.45 -9.23 7.88
N SER A 171 1.79 -9.19 7.90
CA SER A 171 2.59 -8.39 6.97
C SER A 171 2.47 -8.88 5.52
N LEU A 172 2.42 -10.20 5.33
CA LEU A 172 2.20 -10.79 4.00
C LEU A 172 0.78 -10.52 3.50
N ALA A 173 -0.22 -10.69 4.36
CA ALA A 173 -1.62 -10.43 4.04
C ALA A 173 -1.83 -8.96 3.65
N SER A 174 -1.19 -8.02 4.34
CA SER A 174 -1.31 -6.60 4.01
C SER A 174 -0.67 -6.25 2.66
N ILE A 175 0.43 -6.92 2.25
CA ILE A 175 1.04 -6.74 0.93
C ILE A 175 0.12 -7.30 -0.15
N ASP A 176 -0.38 -8.52 0.05
CA ASP A 176 -1.27 -9.20 -0.90
C ASP A 176 -2.58 -8.38 -1.09
N LEU A 177 -3.18 -7.89 0.00
CA LEU A 177 -4.39 -7.05 -0.07
C LEU A 177 -4.16 -5.72 -0.80
N PHE A 178 -2.95 -5.15 -0.70
CA PHE A 178 -2.60 -3.91 -1.39
C PHE A 178 -2.57 -4.07 -2.92
N VAL A 179 -2.36 -5.31 -3.38
CA VAL A 179 -2.49 -5.71 -4.79
C VAL A 179 -3.76 -6.52 -5.04
N PHE A 180 -4.77 -6.41 -4.16
CA PHE A 180 -6.07 -7.09 -4.26
C PHE A 180 -6.00 -8.62 -4.42
N LYS A 181 -4.92 -9.22 -3.93
CA LYS A 181 -4.79 -10.67 -3.82
C LYS A 181 -5.39 -11.12 -2.50
N ILE A 182 -6.44 -11.94 -2.55
CA ILE A 182 -7.19 -12.34 -1.35
C ILE A 182 -7.24 -13.84 -1.08
N ASN A 183 -6.69 -14.66 -1.97
CA ASN A 183 -6.74 -16.13 -1.87
C ASN A 183 -5.95 -16.68 -0.67
N ASP A 184 -4.77 -16.13 -0.40
CA ASP A 184 -3.83 -16.63 0.62
C ASP A 184 -3.97 -15.90 1.97
N ILE A 185 -5.07 -15.16 2.18
CA ILE A 185 -5.29 -14.44 3.43
C ILE A 185 -5.61 -15.46 4.54
N PRO A 186 -4.92 -15.44 5.68
CA PRO A 186 -5.18 -16.34 6.80
C PRO A 186 -6.60 -16.19 7.38
N ASP A 187 -7.23 -17.31 7.77
CA ASP A 187 -8.61 -17.30 8.29
C ASP A 187 -8.76 -16.49 9.59
N TRP A 188 -7.74 -16.47 10.44
CA TRP A 188 -7.78 -15.63 11.65
C TRP A 188 -7.86 -14.13 11.33
N ILE A 189 -7.29 -13.69 10.20
CA ILE A 189 -7.45 -12.31 9.74
C ILE A 189 -8.88 -12.13 9.25
N LYS A 190 -9.38 -13.04 8.40
CA LYS A 190 -10.75 -13.00 7.85
C LYS A 190 -11.83 -13.00 8.94
N ASN A 191 -11.58 -13.66 10.07
CA ASN A 191 -12.54 -13.78 11.17
C ASN A 191 -12.32 -12.75 12.29
N GLY A 192 -11.28 -11.92 12.21
CA GLY A 192 -10.95 -10.94 13.25
C GLY A 192 -10.40 -11.54 14.55
N GLU A 193 -9.77 -12.72 14.49
CA GLU A 193 -9.24 -13.47 15.64
C GLU A 193 -7.85 -12.96 16.05
N PHE A 194 -7.78 -11.80 16.70
CA PHE A 194 -6.51 -11.11 17.02
C PHE A 194 -5.89 -11.50 18.37
N SER A 195 -6.40 -12.52 19.06
CA SER A 195 -5.97 -12.89 20.43
C SER A 195 -4.51 -13.33 20.53
N LEU A 196 -3.89 -13.78 19.44
CA LEU A 196 -2.51 -14.28 19.40
C LEU A 196 -1.46 -13.25 18.96
N ILE A 197 -1.88 -12.03 18.62
CA ILE A 197 -0.99 -10.91 18.33
C ILE A 197 -0.98 -9.89 19.47
N PRO A 198 0.10 -9.10 19.65
CA PRO A 198 0.14 -8.06 20.65
C PRO A 198 -0.97 -7.02 20.40
N GLN A 199 -1.57 -6.50 21.47
CA GLN A 199 -2.62 -5.45 21.39
C GLN A 199 -2.16 -4.25 20.58
N SER A 200 -0.87 -3.93 20.69
CA SER A 200 -0.24 -2.84 19.98
C SER A 200 -0.26 -3.02 18.44
N SER A 201 -0.44 -4.25 17.94
CA SER A 201 -0.60 -4.56 16.51
C SER A 201 -2.06 -4.60 16.06
N PHE A 202 -3.03 -4.47 16.97
CA PHE A 202 -4.46 -4.52 16.65
C PHE A 202 -4.89 -3.51 15.61
N PRO A 203 -4.42 -2.24 15.61
CA PRO A 203 -4.99 -1.31 14.67
C PRO A 203 -4.54 -1.60 13.23
N PHE A 204 -3.31 -2.10 13.03
CA PHE A 204 -2.89 -2.63 11.74
C PHE A 204 -3.69 -3.89 11.35
N ALA A 205 -3.86 -4.84 12.26
CA ALA A 205 -4.68 -6.03 12.00
C ALA A 205 -6.12 -5.70 11.62
N ARG A 206 -6.72 -4.69 12.27
CA ARG A 206 -8.05 -4.16 11.98
C ARG A 206 -8.13 -3.50 10.60
N ILE A 207 -7.11 -2.76 10.16
CA ILE A 207 -7.02 -2.25 8.79
C ILE A 207 -6.96 -3.41 7.80
N THR A 208 -6.11 -4.40 8.03
CA THR A 208 -5.98 -5.56 7.14
C THR A 208 -7.29 -6.35 7.04
N PHE A 209 -7.97 -6.57 8.17
CA PHE A 209 -9.31 -7.17 8.21
C PHE A 209 -10.35 -6.35 7.44
N PHE A 210 -10.37 -5.03 7.65
CA PHE A 210 -11.25 -4.15 6.88
C PHE A 210 -11.00 -4.30 5.38
N LEU A 211 -9.73 -4.19 4.96
CA LEU A 211 -9.36 -4.24 3.54
C LEU A 211 -9.76 -5.58 2.91
N TYR A 212 -9.57 -6.69 3.62
CA TYR A 212 -10.05 -7.99 3.18
C TYR A 212 -11.56 -7.97 2.89
N HIS A 213 -12.38 -7.60 3.86
CA HIS A 213 -13.85 -7.58 3.69
C HIS A 213 -14.33 -6.59 2.63
N ALA A 214 -13.66 -5.45 2.50
CA ALA A 214 -13.97 -4.45 1.48
C ALA A 214 -13.64 -4.96 0.07
N ILE A 215 -12.57 -5.75 -0.09
CA ILE A 215 -12.16 -6.32 -1.38
C ILE A 215 -12.97 -7.58 -1.72
N SER A 216 -13.35 -8.37 -0.71
CA SER A 216 -14.13 -9.60 -0.88
C SER A 216 -15.64 -9.38 -0.97
N GLY A 217 -16.13 -8.15 -0.77
CA GLY A 217 -17.55 -7.81 -0.82
C GLY A 217 -18.40 -8.35 0.35
N SER A 218 -17.79 -8.90 1.39
CA SER A 218 -18.46 -9.52 2.55
C SER A 218 -18.61 -8.57 3.76
N ASP A 219 -18.64 -7.27 3.48
CA ASP A 219 -18.54 -6.20 4.46
C ASP A 219 -19.88 -5.67 4.99
N LYS A 220 -21.02 -6.07 4.40
CA LYS A 220 -22.36 -5.60 4.83
C LYS A 220 -22.61 -5.85 6.33
N GLU A 221 -22.22 -7.02 6.83
CA GLU A 221 -22.39 -7.39 8.24
C GLU A 221 -21.40 -6.65 9.16
N ASN A 222 -20.23 -6.29 8.63
CA ASN A 222 -19.14 -5.66 9.38
C ASN A 222 -19.19 -4.13 9.37
N LEU A 223 -20.07 -3.50 8.59
CA LEU A 223 -20.14 -2.04 8.45
C LEU A 223 -20.33 -1.28 9.78
N PRO A 224 -21.20 -1.72 10.72
CA PRO A 224 -21.30 -1.06 12.03
C PRO A 224 -20.00 -1.12 12.82
N PHE A 225 -19.31 -2.26 12.77
CA PHE A 225 -18.01 -2.45 13.41
C PHE A 225 -16.93 -1.56 12.79
N PHE A 226 -16.89 -1.44 11.46
CA PHE A 226 -15.97 -0.53 10.79
C PHE A 226 -16.21 0.94 11.11
N ASN A 227 -17.48 1.34 11.24
CA ASN A 227 -17.82 2.68 11.69
C ASN A 227 -17.39 2.91 13.15
N LEU A 228 -17.50 1.90 14.02
CA LEU A 228 -16.96 1.97 15.39
C LEU A 228 -15.44 2.20 15.36
N LEU A 229 -14.70 1.37 14.62
CA LEU A 229 -13.24 1.49 14.49
C LEU A 229 -12.78 2.85 13.96
N TYR A 230 -13.50 3.40 12.98
CA TYR A 230 -13.24 4.74 12.46
C TYR A 230 -13.45 5.82 13.53
N ASN A 231 -14.52 5.72 14.32
CA ASN A 231 -14.80 6.67 15.39
C ASN A 231 -13.82 6.53 16.57
N GLU A 232 -13.38 5.32 16.90
CA GLU A 232 -12.31 5.08 17.87
C GLU A 232 -11.02 5.78 17.43
N ALA A 233 -10.57 5.56 16.18
CA ALA A 233 -9.37 6.20 15.65
C ALA A 233 -9.47 7.74 15.62
N LEU A 234 -10.65 8.29 15.32
CA LEU A 234 -10.92 9.73 15.41
C LEU A 234 -10.85 10.24 16.85
N PHE A 235 -11.43 9.52 17.80
CA PHE A 235 -11.53 9.93 19.20
C PHE A 235 -10.17 9.86 19.90
N ASP A 236 -9.40 8.81 19.63
CA ASP A 236 -8.06 8.60 20.18
C ASP A 236 -6.99 9.49 19.51
N ASP A 237 -7.40 10.36 18.57
CA ASP A 237 -6.54 11.21 17.74
C ASP A 237 -5.40 10.42 17.10
N ILE A 238 -5.81 9.38 16.34
CA ILE A 238 -4.90 8.53 15.57
C ILE A 238 -5.02 8.89 14.05
N PRO A 239 -4.45 10.02 13.59
CA PRO A 239 -4.37 10.46 12.20
C PRO A 239 -4.20 9.40 11.10
N SER A 240 -3.17 8.55 11.15
CA SER A 240 -2.83 7.59 10.09
C SER A 240 -3.94 6.55 9.97
N LEU A 241 -4.37 5.94 11.07
CA LEU A 241 -5.51 5.04 11.06
C LEU A 241 -6.78 5.74 10.59
N THR A 242 -6.99 6.97 11.05
CA THR A 242 -8.15 7.78 10.65
C THR A 242 -8.17 7.97 9.15
N VAL A 243 -7.03 8.27 8.50
CA VAL A 243 -6.93 8.38 7.04
C VAL A 243 -7.30 7.05 6.38
N TYR A 244 -6.69 5.94 6.79
CA TYR A 244 -6.97 4.64 6.17
C TYR A 244 -8.43 4.21 6.35
N PHE A 245 -9.00 4.33 7.55
CA PHE A 245 -10.42 4.01 7.80
C PHE A 245 -11.36 4.98 7.06
N ALA A 246 -11.07 6.27 7.01
CA ALA A 246 -11.89 7.24 6.30
C ALA A 246 -11.93 6.99 4.78
N MET A 247 -10.79 6.70 4.16
CA MET A 247 -10.71 6.39 2.73
C MET A 247 -11.48 5.11 2.40
N SER A 248 -11.29 4.10 3.23
CA SER A 248 -12.02 2.83 3.24
C SER A 248 -13.54 3.00 3.38
N MET A 249 -14.00 3.76 4.37
CA MET A 249 -15.42 4.08 4.58
C MET A 249 -15.99 4.89 3.41
N SER A 250 -15.20 5.80 2.83
CA SER A 250 -15.62 6.55 1.64
C SER A 250 -15.93 5.64 0.45
N ILE A 251 -15.07 4.64 0.20
CA ILE A 251 -15.29 3.64 -0.85
C ILE A 251 -16.59 2.88 -0.56
N LYS A 252 -16.81 2.46 0.70
CA LYS A 252 -18.02 1.73 1.06
C LYS A 252 -19.30 2.56 0.94
N CYS A 253 -19.28 3.80 1.41
CA CYS A 253 -20.41 4.71 1.21
C CYS A 253 -20.72 4.90 -0.27
N LYS A 254 -19.70 4.99 -1.13
CA LYS A 254 -19.88 5.07 -2.60
C LYS A 254 -20.51 3.79 -3.17
N THR A 255 -20.07 2.60 -2.79
CA THR A 255 -20.67 1.33 -3.27
C THR A 255 -22.11 1.16 -2.81
N LEU A 256 -22.48 1.74 -1.66
CA LEU A 256 -23.86 1.80 -1.17
C LEU A 256 -24.67 2.99 -1.70
N ASN A 257 -24.15 3.74 -2.67
CA ASN A 257 -24.76 4.95 -3.24
C ASN A 257 -25.06 6.07 -2.22
N LYS A 258 -24.33 6.12 -1.11
CA LYS A 258 -24.39 7.17 -0.07
C LYS A 258 -23.29 8.21 -0.30
N LEU A 259 -23.43 9.01 -1.37
CA LEU A 259 -22.38 9.92 -1.81
C LEU A 259 -22.03 11.03 -0.79
N ASP A 260 -23.02 11.55 -0.07
CA ASP A 260 -22.78 12.59 0.95
C ASP A 260 -21.95 12.07 2.13
N ASP A 261 -22.24 10.84 2.59
CA ASP A 261 -21.45 10.17 3.62
C ASP A 261 -20.03 9.89 3.11
N SER A 262 -19.89 9.46 1.86
CA SER A 262 -18.60 9.23 1.21
C SER A 262 -17.72 10.50 1.21
N VAL A 263 -18.31 11.65 0.87
CA VAL A 263 -17.65 12.96 0.92
C VAL A 263 -17.31 13.37 2.35
N ARG A 264 -18.18 13.09 3.33
CA ARG A 264 -17.93 13.41 4.74
C ARG A 264 -16.67 12.72 5.25
N HIS A 265 -16.52 11.41 5.02
CA HIS A 265 -15.31 10.68 5.42
C HIS A 265 -14.06 11.19 4.68
N LEU A 266 -14.17 11.47 3.38
CA LEU A 266 -13.05 11.98 2.59
C LEU A 266 -12.49 13.30 3.08
N LYS A 267 -13.35 14.22 3.53
CA LYS A 267 -12.90 15.52 4.05
C LYS A 267 -11.88 15.34 5.17
N THR A 268 -12.21 14.50 6.16
CA THR A 268 -11.32 14.17 7.28
C THR A 268 -9.98 13.60 6.77
N ALA A 269 -10.03 12.59 5.89
CA ALA A 269 -8.82 11.97 5.36
C ALA A 269 -7.92 12.97 4.62
N VAL A 270 -8.52 13.81 3.77
CA VAL A 270 -7.81 14.79 2.95
C VAL A 270 -7.20 15.88 3.83
N ASP A 271 -7.92 16.37 4.83
CA ASP A 271 -7.43 17.39 5.76
C ASP A 271 -6.21 16.89 6.55
N ILE A 272 -6.29 15.67 7.10
CA ILE A 272 -5.18 15.05 7.82
C ILE A 272 -3.98 14.81 6.89
N ALA A 273 -4.21 14.18 5.73
CA ALA A 273 -3.13 13.86 4.80
C ALA A 273 -2.43 15.12 4.27
N ILE A 274 -3.16 16.21 4.03
CA ILE A 274 -2.54 17.49 3.63
C ILE A 274 -1.73 18.09 4.78
N LYS A 275 -2.27 18.08 6.02
CA LYS A 275 -1.60 18.60 7.21
C LYS A 275 -0.23 17.96 7.42
N TYR A 276 -0.14 16.64 7.25
CA TYR A 276 1.10 15.88 7.49
C TYR A 276 1.90 15.55 6.21
N GLY A 277 1.40 15.90 5.02
CA GLY A 277 2.07 15.59 3.76
C GLY A 277 1.97 14.13 3.31
N TRP A 278 1.01 13.35 3.82
CA TRP A 278 0.83 11.92 3.53
C TRP A 278 0.09 11.68 2.20
N TYR A 279 0.64 12.20 1.11
CA TYR A 279 0.01 12.13 -0.21
C TYR A 279 -0.06 10.71 -0.77
N ALA A 280 0.90 9.84 -0.45
CA ALA A 280 0.90 8.45 -0.92
C ALA A 280 -0.30 7.67 -0.35
N SER A 281 -0.69 7.93 0.91
CA SER A 281 -1.87 7.33 1.54
C SER A 281 -3.17 7.69 0.83
N LEU A 282 -3.26 8.84 0.15
CA LEU A 282 -4.42 9.19 -0.68
C LEU A 282 -4.31 8.59 -2.09
N ALA A 283 -3.11 8.53 -2.65
CA ALA A 283 -2.85 8.08 -4.02
C ALA A 283 -3.30 6.63 -4.25
N VAL A 284 -3.05 5.75 -3.27
CA VAL A 284 -3.37 4.32 -3.36
C VAL A 284 -4.88 4.03 -3.50
N PHE A 285 -5.72 4.91 -2.95
CA PHE A 285 -7.19 4.79 -3.01
C PHE A 285 -7.83 5.62 -4.13
N ARG A 286 -7.04 6.45 -4.83
CA ARG A 286 -7.56 7.37 -5.85
C ARG A 286 -8.28 6.64 -6.98
N ARG A 287 -7.80 5.47 -7.41
CA ARG A 287 -8.49 4.63 -8.42
C ARG A 287 -9.90 4.26 -7.98
N SER A 288 -10.06 3.79 -6.75
CA SER A 288 -11.34 3.30 -6.21
C SER A 288 -12.32 4.43 -5.92
N ILE A 289 -11.84 5.56 -5.40
CA ILE A 289 -12.69 6.71 -5.06
C ILE A 289 -12.99 7.57 -6.29
N GLY A 290 -11.98 7.83 -7.11
CA GLY A 290 -12.06 8.54 -8.38
C GLY A 290 -12.33 10.04 -8.20
N LYS A 291 -13.22 10.58 -9.05
CA LYS A 291 -13.48 12.02 -9.19
C LYS A 291 -13.92 12.72 -7.90
N ILE A 292 -14.45 11.99 -6.91
CA ILE A 292 -14.86 12.56 -5.63
C ILE A 292 -13.63 13.06 -4.85
N LEU A 293 -12.57 12.24 -4.78
CA LEU A 293 -11.30 12.61 -4.16
C LEU A 293 -10.65 13.79 -4.89
N ASP A 294 -10.64 13.76 -6.23
CA ASP A 294 -10.09 14.86 -7.04
C ASP A 294 -10.77 16.20 -6.75
N LYS A 295 -12.10 16.20 -6.58
CA LYS A 295 -12.85 17.41 -6.22
C LYS A 295 -12.48 17.91 -4.83
N GLU A 296 -12.40 17.03 -3.82
CA GLU A 296 -12.06 17.41 -2.45
C GLU A 296 -10.62 17.94 -2.31
N LEU A 297 -9.68 17.39 -3.08
CA LEU A 297 -8.31 17.91 -3.15
C LEU A 297 -8.26 19.29 -3.81
N LYS A 298 -8.94 19.48 -4.95
CA LYS A 298 -8.97 20.76 -5.67
C LYS A 298 -9.55 21.91 -4.84
N LYS A 299 -10.54 21.63 -3.98
CA LYS A 299 -11.09 22.63 -3.03
C LYS A 299 -10.05 23.21 -2.08
N ARG A 300 -8.99 22.46 -1.78
CA ARG A 300 -7.89 22.87 -0.87
C ARG A 300 -6.66 23.38 -1.60
N GLY A 301 -6.68 23.33 -2.94
CA GLY A 301 -5.61 23.81 -3.79
C GLY A 301 -5.21 22.79 -4.85
N ASN A 302 -5.03 23.25 -6.08
CA ASN A 302 -4.70 22.38 -7.21
C ASN A 302 -3.34 21.66 -7.03
N VAL A 303 -2.44 22.21 -6.21
CA VAL A 303 -1.15 21.59 -5.88
C VAL A 303 -1.32 20.21 -5.21
N HIS A 304 -2.30 20.06 -4.32
CA HIS A 304 -2.55 18.78 -3.64
C HIS A 304 -3.11 17.74 -4.61
N TYR A 305 -4.04 18.17 -5.49
CA TYR A 305 -4.57 17.32 -6.54
C TYR A 305 -3.47 16.81 -7.47
N LEU A 306 -2.57 17.69 -7.94
CA LEU A 306 -1.48 17.30 -8.84
C LEU A 306 -0.53 16.30 -8.18
N LYS A 307 -0.14 16.52 -6.92
CA LYS A 307 0.70 15.59 -6.15
C LYS A 307 0.07 14.19 -6.03
N VAL A 308 -1.18 14.12 -5.57
CA VAL A 308 -1.87 12.83 -5.41
C VAL A 308 -2.08 12.16 -6.76
N LYS A 309 -2.39 12.93 -7.81
CA LYS A 309 -2.56 12.40 -9.17
C LYS A 309 -1.27 11.77 -9.69
N GLU A 310 -0.14 12.47 -9.59
CA GLU A 310 1.16 11.97 -10.03
C GLU A 310 1.53 10.67 -9.30
N LEU A 311 1.44 10.66 -7.97
CA LEU A 311 1.68 9.46 -7.17
C LEU A 311 0.73 8.31 -7.51
N SER A 312 -0.54 8.62 -7.80
CA SER A 312 -1.54 7.64 -8.20
C SER A 312 -1.25 7.04 -9.57
N GLU A 313 -0.78 7.83 -10.53
CA GLU A 313 -0.39 7.33 -11.86
C GLU A 313 0.83 6.40 -11.76
N THR A 314 1.82 6.79 -10.96
CA THR A 314 2.98 5.95 -10.63
C THR A 314 2.56 4.64 -9.95
N PHE A 315 1.71 4.73 -8.93
CA PHE A 315 1.16 3.57 -8.23
C PHE A 315 0.40 2.65 -9.18
N GLU A 316 -0.51 3.17 -9.99
CA GLU A 316 -1.32 2.39 -10.92
C GLU A 316 -0.45 1.65 -11.94
N SER A 317 0.62 2.28 -12.44
CA SER A 317 1.56 1.63 -13.35
C SER A 317 2.21 0.40 -12.72
N GLY A 318 2.82 0.53 -11.53
CA GLY A 318 3.48 -0.60 -10.89
C GLY A 318 2.51 -1.62 -10.31
N TRP A 319 1.36 -1.16 -9.83
CA TRP A 319 0.26 -2.03 -9.42
C TRP A 319 -0.18 -2.88 -10.61
N ASN A 320 -0.37 -2.33 -11.82
CA ASN A 320 -0.74 -3.12 -12.99
C ASN A 320 0.35 -4.14 -13.37
N SER A 321 1.63 -3.87 -13.13
CA SER A 321 2.72 -4.83 -13.36
C SER A 321 2.65 -6.02 -12.39
N VAL A 322 2.47 -5.74 -11.10
CA VAL A 322 2.36 -6.78 -10.04
C VAL A 322 1.04 -7.53 -10.15
N TYR A 323 -0.05 -6.79 -10.31
CA TYR A 323 -1.38 -7.33 -10.47
C TYR A 323 -1.58 -8.05 -11.79
N GLY A 324 -0.95 -7.61 -12.88
CA GLY A 324 -1.03 -8.27 -14.19
C GLY A 324 -0.46 -9.69 -14.18
N ASP A 325 0.66 -9.89 -13.47
CA ASP A 325 1.23 -11.21 -13.19
C ASP A 325 0.29 -12.09 -12.33
N TYR A 326 -0.52 -11.45 -11.47
CA TYR A 326 -1.59 -12.13 -10.72
C TYR A 326 -2.87 -12.37 -11.56
N ILE A 327 -3.23 -11.49 -12.50
CA ILE A 327 -4.37 -11.66 -13.42
C ILE A 327 -4.13 -12.88 -14.33
N SER A 328 -2.88 -13.18 -14.71
CA SER A 328 -2.61 -14.45 -15.41
C SER A 328 -3.07 -15.67 -14.62
N ASP A 329 -3.10 -15.57 -13.29
CA ASP A 329 -3.64 -16.61 -12.42
C ASP A 329 -5.14 -16.40 -12.14
N ASN A 330 -5.69 -15.18 -12.17
CA ASN A 330 -7.09 -14.85 -11.86
C ASN A 330 -7.79 -14.00 -12.96
N PRO A 331 -8.43 -14.63 -13.96
CA PRO A 331 -9.03 -13.92 -15.10
C PRO A 331 -10.27 -13.06 -14.74
N VAL A 332 -10.92 -13.31 -13.60
CA VAL A 332 -12.14 -12.59 -13.16
C VAL A 332 -11.86 -11.10 -12.90
N LEU A 333 -10.63 -10.77 -12.56
CA LEU A 333 -10.16 -9.41 -12.32
C LEU A 333 -10.11 -8.53 -13.59
N THR A 334 -10.26 -9.12 -14.78
CA THR A 334 -10.33 -8.38 -16.06
C THR A 334 -11.71 -7.77 -16.34
N LEU A 335 -12.72 -8.10 -15.54
CA LEU A 335 -14.08 -7.59 -15.71
C LEU A 335 -14.14 -6.10 -15.35
N SER A 336 -14.98 -5.32 -16.05
CA SER A 336 -15.37 -3.97 -15.62
C SER A 336 -16.24 -4.03 -14.37
N ASP A 337 -16.42 -2.92 -13.64
CA ASP A 337 -17.18 -2.89 -12.39
C ASP A 337 -18.59 -3.51 -12.55
N ILE A 338 -19.32 -3.10 -13.58
CA ILE A 338 -20.66 -3.65 -13.91
C ILE A 338 -20.59 -5.14 -14.27
N GLU A 339 -19.59 -5.56 -15.05
CA GLU A 339 -19.40 -6.99 -15.38
C GLU A 339 -19.10 -7.82 -14.13
N GLY A 340 -18.32 -7.28 -13.20
CA GLY A 340 -18.01 -7.91 -11.91
C GLY A 340 -19.24 -8.05 -11.03
N ASP A 341 -20.02 -6.98 -10.87
CA ASP A 341 -21.27 -7.00 -10.09
C ASP A 341 -22.26 -8.03 -10.65
N VAL A 342 -22.47 -8.03 -11.97
CA VAL A 342 -23.34 -8.99 -12.65
C VAL A 342 -22.86 -10.42 -12.44
N ALA A 343 -21.57 -10.70 -12.66
CA ALA A 343 -21.00 -12.03 -12.50
C ALA A 343 -21.12 -12.53 -11.05
N LYS A 344 -20.80 -11.67 -10.07
CA LYS A 344 -20.85 -11.97 -8.64
C LYS A 344 -22.27 -12.26 -8.16
N MET A 345 -23.23 -11.37 -8.47
CA MET A 345 -24.64 -11.60 -8.12
C MET A 345 -25.20 -12.88 -8.73
N PHE A 346 -24.77 -13.21 -9.96
CA PHE A 346 -25.17 -14.45 -10.63
C PHE A 346 -24.58 -15.68 -9.94
N VAL A 347 -23.31 -15.63 -9.52
CA VAL A 347 -22.64 -16.67 -8.71
C VAL A 347 -23.34 -16.88 -7.37
N ASP A 348 -23.73 -15.79 -6.71
CA ASP A 348 -24.45 -15.79 -5.43
C ASP A 348 -25.91 -16.26 -5.55
N GLY A 349 -26.36 -16.60 -6.76
CA GLY A 349 -27.65 -17.24 -7.02
C GLY A 349 -28.77 -16.29 -7.45
N SER A 350 -28.47 -15.00 -7.68
CA SER A 350 -29.47 -14.04 -8.16
C SER A 350 -29.87 -14.34 -9.61
N SER A 351 -31.15 -14.22 -9.92
CA SER A 351 -31.68 -14.33 -11.28
C SER A 351 -31.37 -13.09 -12.12
N CYS A 352 -31.38 -13.22 -13.46
CA CYS A 352 -31.23 -12.07 -14.36
C CYS A 352 -32.26 -10.95 -14.08
N LYS A 353 -33.44 -11.30 -13.56
CA LYS A 353 -34.50 -10.34 -13.24
C LYS A 353 -34.17 -9.54 -11.97
N GLU A 354 -33.64 -10.19 -10.95
CA GLU A 354 -33.22 -9.53 -9.71
C GLU A 354 -32.01 -8.62 -9.95
N ILE A 355 -31.03 -9.08 -10.73
CA ILE A 355 -29.86 -8.27 -11.11
C ILE A 355 -30.27 -7.06 -11.95
N ALA A 356 -31.16 -7.26 -12.92
CA ALA A 356 -31.70 -6.18 -13.75
C ALA A 356 -32.38 -5.10 -12.89
N ASN A 357 -33.18 -5.50 -11.91
CA ASN A 357 -33.81 -4.58 -10.97
C ASN A 357 -32.80 -3.85 -10.08
N TYR A 358 -31.76 -4.57 -9.59
CA TYR A 358 -30.74 -3.99 -8.72
C TYR A 358 -29.88 -2.93 -9.43
N LEU A 359 -29.52 -3.18 -10.69
CA LEU A 359 -28.67 -2.29 -11.49
C LEU A 359 -29.46 -1.24 -12.30
N ASP A 360 -30.78 -1.22 -12.22
CA ASP A 360 -31.67 -0.39 -13.04
C ASP A 360 -31.42 -0.57 -14.56
N MET A 361 -31.37 -1.84 -15.00
CA MET A 361 -31.09 -2.23 -16.38
C MET A 361 -32.15 -3.20 -16.92
N SER A 362 -32.24 -3.33 -18.24
CA SER A 362 -33.11 -4.36 -18.83
C SER A 362 -32.53 -5.77 -18.63
N VAL A 363 -33.40 -6.78 -18.50
CA VAL A 363 -33.00 -8.20 -18.46
C VAL A 363 -32.19 -8.60 -19.69
N GLY A 364 -32.50 -8.02 -20.86
CA GLY A 364 -31.74 -8.22 -22.09
C GLY A 364 -30.30 -7.71 -21.99
N SER A 365 -30.11 -6.55 -21.35
CA SER A 365 -28.78 -5.98 -21.08
C SER A 365 -27.95 -6.88 -20.17
N ILE A 366 -28.55 -7.42 -19.11
CA ILE A 366 -27.87 -8.36 -18.20
C ILE A 366 -27.44 -9.64 -18.93
N LYS A 367 -28.30 -10.22 -19.77
CA LYS A 367 -27.94 -11.39 -20.59
C LYS A 367 -26.77 -11.10 -21.55
N ASN A 368 -26.74 -9.91 -22.14
CA ASN A 368 -25.64 -9.48 -23.01
C ASN A 368 -24.33 -9.32 -22.22
N ILE A 369 -24.39 -8.70 -21.03
CA ILE A 369 -23.25 -8.58 -20.12
C ILE A 369 -22.72 -9.96 -19.74
N MET A 370 -23.60 -10.91 -19.35
CA MET A 370 -23.21 -12.29 -19.06
C MET A 370 -22.53 -13.00 -20.23
N SER A 371 -23.02 -12.80 -21.46
CA SER A 371 -22.37 -13.35 -22.65
C SER A 371 -20.96 -12.77 -22.87
N LYS A 372 -20.79 -11.46 -22.64
CA LYS A 372 -19.48 -10.81 -22.70
C LYS A 372 -18.54 -11.35 -21.62
N ILE A 373 -19.02 -11.51 -20.39
CA ILE A 373 -18.26 -12.10 -19.28
C ILE A 373 -17.72 -13.47 -19.67
N TYR A 374 -18.58 -14.37 -20.14
CA TYR A 374 -18.16 -15.72 -20.57
C TYR A 374 -17.08 -15.68 -21.64
N LYS A 375 -17.25 -14.81 -22.64
CA LYS A 375 -16.24 -14.62 -23.70
C LYS A 375 -14.92 -14.06 -23.15
N LYS A 376 -14.97 -13.11 -22.24
CA LYS A 376 -13.78 -12.44 -21.66
C LYS A 376 -12.98 -13.38 -20.77
N LEU A 377 -13.68 -14.24 -20.01
CA LEU A 377 -13.08 -15.22 -19.10
C LEU A 377 -12.73 -16.55 -19.78
N GLY A 378 -13.11 -16.74 -21.04
CA GLY A 378 -12.86 -17.99 -21.76
C GLY A 378 -13.67 -19.19 -21.27
N ILE A 379 -14.79 -18.95 -20.56
CA ILE A 379 -15.64 -19.99 -19.96
C ILE A 379 -16.93 -20.17 -20.75
N LYS A 380 -17.57 -21.34 -20.56
CA LYS A 380 -18.75 -21.74 -21.35
C LYS A 380 -20.04 -21.76 -20.54
N ASN A 381 -19.97 -21.85 -19.22
CA ASN A 381 -21.16 -22.07 -18.40
C ASN A 381 -21.04 -21.49 -16.98
N HIS A 382 -22.17 -21.49 -16.30
CA HIS A 382 -22.29 -20.99 -14.94
C HIS A 382 -21.49 -21.80 -13.91
N LYS A 383 -21.28 -23.10 -14.15
CA LYS A 383 -20.50 -23.95 -13.24
C LYS A 383 -19.03 -23.54 -13.27
N GLU A 384 -18.47 -23.31 -14.46
CA GLU A 384 -17.11 -22.79 -14.64
C GLU A 384 -16.98 -21.37 -14.07
N LEU A 385 -18.02 -20.53 -14.18
CA LEU A 385 -18.02 -19.22 -13.51
C LEU A 385 -17.99 -19.37 -11.99
N LYS A 386 -18.78 -20.30 -11.43
CA LYS A 386 -18.76 -20.61 -9.99
C LYS A 386 -17.43 -21.20 -9.53
N GLU A 387 -16.83 -22.09 -10.32
CA GLU A 387 -15.50 -22.64 -10.05
C GLU A 387 -14.43 -21.54 -10.09
N LEU A 388 -14.49 -20.63 -11.08
CA LEU A 388 -13.63 -19.46 -11.07
C LEU A 388 -13.85 -18.64 -9.80
N TYR A 389 -15.09 -18.30 -9.44
CA TYR A 389 -15.37 -17.52 -8.23
C TYR A 389 -15.09 -18.27 -6.91
N SER A 390 -14.98 -19.61 -6.93
CA SER A 390 -14.59 -20.41 -5.77
C SER A 390 -13.07 -20.50 -5.60
N HIS A 391 -12.31 -20.39 -6.70
CA HIS A 391 -10.84 -20.36 -6.70
C HIS A 391 -10.29 -18.92 -6.67
N PHE A 392 -11.12 -17.95 -7.07
CA PHE A 392 -10.76 -16.57 -7.30
C PHE A 392 -11.86 -15.65 -6.78
N PHE A 393 -11.60 -15.01 -5.66
CA PHE A 393 -12.59 -14.17 -5.01
C PHE A 393 -12.46 -12.73 -5.56
N VAL A 394 -13.52 -12.19 -6.19
CA VAL A 394 -13.47 -10.87 -6.85
C VAL A 394 -14.76 -10.07 -6.67
N ARG A 395 -14.58 -8.83 -6.19
CA ARG A 395 -15.49 -7.67 -6.08
C ARG A 395 -16.65 -7.74 -5.09
#